data_AF-A0AA36JJZ8-F1
#
_entry.id   AF-A0AA36JJZ8-F1
#
_cell.length_a   1.000
_cell.length_b   1.000
_cell.length_c   1.000
_cell.angle_alpha   90.00
_cell.angle_beta   90.00
_cell.angle_gamma   90.00
#
_symmetry.space_group_name_H-M   'P 1'
#
loop_
_entity.id
_entity.type
_entity.pdbx_description
1 polymer ?
#
loop_
_entity_poly.entity_id
_entity_poly.type
_entity_poly.pdbx_seq_one_letter_code
_entity_poly.pdbx_strand_id
1 'polypeptide(L)'
;MLRLLLNLAALGAALAEECDVASAAVELLQLGQAVQQSCGHLTQDHCDPSANYICSNNCKVHTNGHDCYRPVPDVMAEHPGMDGYCYFNYTGFWVNPLAGGFEDSAVNGILGLRDGSYKGLNTGPLLKYDFEGETVYTYMDAPHYSFDDLYGYSLGFLQGQGLDPHWMQNKTHWVELSEQACTRIQEKYNFQKEELVLADWLDDNQVLAAQTLCSAGVDCTAMRADVKAKAEYHSPENCKGITHREFAKHHYIKCLLGYTNSGSDMAYLNARSCLLEGNRIGHFSECPYSPPVSF
;
A
#
# COMPACT_ATOMS: atom_id res chain seq x y z
N MET A 1 16.81 13.08 -33.04
CA MET A 1 15.66 12.16 -33.16
C MET A 1 16.02 10.73 -32.75
N LEU A 2 16.99 10.06 -33.39
CA LEU A 2 17.34 8.66 -33.08
C LEU A 2 17.81 8.40 -31.64
N ARG A 3 18.62 9.29 -31.05
CA ARG A 3 19.02 9.21 -29.62
C ARG A 3 17.86 9.42 -28.63
N LEU A 4 16.84 10.21 -29.01
CA LEU A 4 15.67 10.45 -28.17
C LEU A 4 14.77 9.20 -28.14
N LEU A 5 14.61 8.54 -29.29
CA LEU A 5 13.84 7.31 -29.42
C LEU A 5 14.49 6.12 -28.70
N LEU A 6 15.83 6.01 -28.73
CA LEU A 6 16.57 4.98 -28.01
C LEU A 6 16.43 5.12 -26.47
N ASN A 7 16.43 6.35 -25.95
CA ASN A 7 16.22 6.59 -24.53
C ASN A 7 14.79 6.26 -24.08
N LEU A 8 13.78 6.54 -24.92
CA LEU A 8 12.38 6.18 -24.64
C LEU A 8 12.15 4.66 -24.65
N ALA A 9 12.79 3.94 -25.58
CA ALA A 9 12.68 2.47 -25.65
C ALA A 9 13.36 1.77 -24.48
N ALA A 10 14.53 2.25 -24.04
CA ALA A 10 15.23 1.71 -22.87
C ALA A 10 14.47 1.97 -21.56
N LEU A 11 13.86 3.15 -21.44
CA LEU A 11 12.97 3.48 -20.32
C LEU A 11 11.74 2.56 -20.32
N GLY A 12 11.11 2.36 -21.48
CA GLY A 12 9.96 1.46 -21.62
C GLY A 12 10.27 -0.01 -21.26
N ALA A 13 11.45 -0.51 -21.65
CA ALA A 13 11.86 -1.88 -21.32
C ALA A 13 12.17 -2.06 -19.81
N ALA A 14 12.87 -1.11 -19.20
CA ALA A 14 13.12 -1.13 -17.76
C ALA A 14 11.81 -1.04 -16.97
N LEU A 15 10.87 -0.22 -17.42
CA LEU A 15 9.55 -0.07 -16.79
C LEU A 15 8.62 -1.29 -17.00
N ALA A 16 8.77 -2.02 -18.11
CA ALA A 16 8.01 -3.25 -18.35
C ALA A 16 8.47 -4.40 -17.43
N GLU A 17 9.78 -4.50 -17.15
CA GLU A 17 10.33 -5.43 -16.16
C GLU A 17 9.78 -5.12 -14.75
N GLU A 18 9.57 -3.84 -14.44
CA GLU A 18 9.04 -3.38 -13.15
C GLU A 18 7.56 -3.75 -12.94
N CYS A 19 6.75 -3.87 -14.00
CA CYS A 19 5.38 -4.35 -13.85
C CYS A 19 5.31 -5.85 -13.51
N ASP A 20 6.31 -6.63 -13.96
CA ASP A 20 6.45 -8.04 -13.60
C ASP A 20 6.93 -8.16 -12.14
N VAL A 21 7.89 -7.33 -11.71
CA VAL A 21 8.40 -7.30 -10.33
C VAL A 21 7.40 -6.73 -9.34
N ALA A 22 6.62 -5.70 -9.70
CA ALA A 22 5.53 -5.18 -8.87
C ALA A 22 4.45 -6.24 -8.66
N SER A 23 4.17 -7.07 -9.68
CA SER A 23 3.27 -8.21 -9.52
C SER A 23 3.83 -9.25 -8.55
N ALA A 24 5.12 -9.57 -8.63
CA ALA A 24 5.78 -10.52 -7.75
C ALA A 24 5.92 -10.01 -6.29
N ALA A 25 6.28 -8.74 -6.08
CA ALA A 25 6.43 -8.15 -4.75
C ALA A 25 5.07 -8.03 -4.00
N VAL A 26 3.98 -7.80 -4.74
CA VAL A 26 2.63 -7.77 -4.17
C VAL A 26 2.07 -9.19 -3.91
N GLU A 27 2.53 -10.22 -4.63
CA GLU A 27 2.13 -11.62 -4.41
C GLU A 27 2.92 -12.37 -3.32
N LEU A 28 4.25 -12.21 -3.27
CA LEU A 28 5.13 -13.16 -2.57
C LEU A 28 5.27 -12.95 -1.07
N LEU A 29 4.92 -11.78 -0.60
CA LEU A 29 5.24 -11.36 0.76
C LEU A 29 4.16 -11.86 1.76
N GLN A 30 3.02 -12.36 1.26
CA GLN A 30 1.89 -12.87 2.06
C GLN A 30 2.12 -14.26 2.68
N LEU A 31 3.12 -15.03 2.22
CA LEU A 31 3.28 -16.44 2.63
C LEU A 31 4.47 -16.74 3.57
N GLY A 32 5.49 -15.88 3.64
CA GLY A 32 6.76 -16.22 4.31
C GLY A 32 6.81 -15.93 5.83
N GLN A 33 6.04 -14.96 6.31
CA GLN A 33 6.22 -14.38 7.67
C GLN A 33 5.03 -14.57 8.62
N ALA A 34 3.99 -15.33 8.25
CA ALA A 34 2.82 -15.62 9.08
C ALA A 34 3.11 -16.53 10.30
N VAL A 35 4.34 -16.52 10.81
CA VAL A 35 4.82 -17.32 11.93
C VAL A 35 5.10 -16.40 13.13
N GLN A 36 4.05 -15.84 13.72
CA GLN A 36 4.10 -15.38 15.12
C GLN A 36 3.00 -16.06 15.93
N GLN A 37 3.41 -16.73 17.00
CA GLN A 37 2.59 -17.57 17.89
C GLN A 37 1.58 -16.80 18.74
N SER A 38 1.37 -15.49 18.51
CA SER A 38 0.55 -14.61 19.35
C SER A 38 -0.91 -14.49 18.90
N CYS A 39 -1.25 -14.89 17.67
CA CYS A 39 -2.64 -14.86 17.18
C CYS A 39 -3.07 -16.25 16.71
N GLY A 40 -4.29 -16.67 17.09
CA GLY A 40 -4.78 -18.03 16.87
C GLY A 40 -4.82 -18.43 15.39
N HIS A 41 -4.56 -19.69 15.10
CA HIS A 41 -4.54 -20.23 13.74
C HIS A 41 -5.73 -21.16 13.49
N LEU A 42 -6.41 -20.99 12.35
CA LEU A 42 -7.19 -22.05 11.69
C LEU A 42 -6.83 -22.02 10.20
N THR A 43 -6.46 -23.18 9.67
CA THR A 43 -6.36 -23.43 8.23
C THR A 43 -7.73 -23.87 7.74
N GLN A 44 -8.28 -23.25 6.71
CA GLN A 44 -9.51 -23.75 6.07
C GLN A 44 -9.18 -24.79 4.99
N ASP A 45 -9.85 -25.95 5.04
CA ASP A 45 -9.65 -27.06 4.09
C ASP A 45 -10.44 -26.89 2.77
N HIS A 46 -11.37 -25.92 2.67
CA HIS A 46 -12.28 -25.75 1.54
C HIS A 46 -12.45 -24.27 1.12
N CYS A 47 -12.38 -23.97 -0.19
CA CYS A 47 -12.61 -22.62 -0.73
C CYS A 47 -14.10 -22.24 -0.73
N ASP A 48 -14.41 -20.95 -0.59
CA ASP A 48 -15.77 -20.41 -0.81
C ASP A 48 -16.00 -20.12 -2.31
N PRO A 49 -16.88 -20.87 -2.99
CA PRO A 49 -17.16 -20.68 -4.41
C PRO A 49 -17.93 -19.39 -4.74
N SER A 50 -18.46 -18.69 -3.73
CA SER A 50 -19.21 -17.43 -3.90
C SER A 50 -18.34 -16.17 -3.80
N ALA A 51 -17.05 -16.32 -3.48
CA ALA A 51 -16.10 -15.23 -3.42
C ALA A 51 -15.78 -14.63 -4.80
N ASN A 52 -15.51 -13.32 -4.85
CA ASN A 52 -15.10 -12.61 -6.08
C ASN A 52 -13.85 -13.24 -6.73
N TYR A 53 -12.97 -13.82 -5.91
CA TYR A 53 -11.95 -14.78 -6.34
C TYR A 53 -12.23 -16.12 -5.67
N ILE A 54 -12.61 -17.13 -6.46
CA ILE A 54 -13.07 -18.48 -6.03
C ILE A 54 -12.06 -19.19 -5.09
N CYS A 55 -10.84 -18.67 -4.95
CA CYS A 55 -9.91 -18.99 -3.88
C CYS A 55 -8.97 -17.78 -3.67
N SER A 56 -9.41 -16.66 -3.07
CA SER A 56 -8.46 -15.62 -2.62
C SER A 56 -7.39 -16.31 -1.76
N ASN A 57 -6.14 -16.36 -2.27
CA ASN A 57 -5.08 -17.17 -1.66
C ASN A 57 -4.73 -16.69 -0.25
N ASN A 58 -5.12 -15.47 0.08
CA ASN A 58 -4.91 -14.87 1.38
C ASN A 58 -5.92 -15.39 2.40
N CYS A 59 -7.20 -15.46 2.05
CA CYS A 59 -8.29 -15.84 2.97
C CYS A 59 -8.16 -17.26 3.57
N LYS A 60 -7.40 -18.17 2.91
CA LYS A 60 -7.23 -19.59 3.31
C LYS A 60 -6.47 -19.81 4.61
N VAL A 61 -5.61 -18.87 4.99
CA VAL A 61 -4.72 -18.98 6.17
C VAL A 61 -5.23 -18.18 7.38
N HIS A 62 -6.46 -17.66 7.30
CA HIS A 62 -7.04 -16.88 8.38
C HIS A 62 -7.96 -17.71 9.26
N THR A 63 -7.87 -17.42 10.55
CA THR A 63 -8.59 -18.08 11.64
C THR A 63 -10.11 -18.11 11.40
N ASN A 64 -10.63 -17.15 10.63
CA ASN A 64 -12.04 -16.96 10.33
C ASN A 64 -12.27 -16.72 8.83
N GLY A 65 -11.74 -17.58 7.95
CA GLY A 65 -11.71 -17.35 6.50
C GLY A 65 -13.05 -16.99 5.81
N HIS A 66 -14.21 -17.39 6.37
CA HIS A 66 -15.52 -16.94 5.86
C HIS A 66 -15.76 -15.44 6.12
N ASP A 67 -15.29 -14.91 7.24
CA ASP A 67 -15.45 -13.50 7.59
C ASP A 67 -14.60 -12.57 6.73
N CYS A 68 -13.57 -13.09 6.05
CA CYS A 68 -12.82 -12.32 5.06
C CYS A 68 -13.69 -11.85 3.88
N TYR A 69 -14.79 -12.56 3.60
CA TYR A 69 -15.73 -12.25 2.50
C TYR A 69 -16.92 -11.42 2.94
N ARG A 70 -16.98 -11.01 4.21
CA ARG A 70 -18.05 -10.18 4.76
C ARG A 70 -17.58 -8.73 4.92
N PRO A 71 -18.51 -7.76 4.98
CA PRO A 71 -18.18 -6.40 5.40
C PRO A 71 -17.43 -6.39 6.74
N VAL A 72 -16.21 -5.86 6.74
CA VAL A 72 -15.37 -5.73 7.94
C VAL A 72 -16.12 -5.00 9.09
N PRO A 73 -16.91 -3.93 8.85
CA PRO A 73 -17.69 -3.32 9.93
C PRO A 73 -18.66 -4.28 10.63
N ASP A 74 -19.32 -5.16 9.87
CA ASP A 74 -20.28 -6.13 10.44
C ASP A 74 -19.52 -7.18 11.28
N VAL A 75 -18.39 -7.68 10.77
CA VAL A 75 -17.54 -8.64 11.49
C VAL A 75 -16.98 -8.03 12.78
N MET A 76 -16.40 -6.82 12.71
CA MET A 76 -15.81 -6.18 13.88
C MET A 76 -16.86 -5.80 14.94
N ALA A 77 -18.11 -5.54 14.54
CA ALA A 77 -19.22 -5.32 15.46
C ALA A 77 -19.62 -6.60 16.24
N GLU A 78 -19.44 -7.79 15.64
CA GLU A 78 -19.65 -9.10 16.28
C GLU A 78 -18.53 -9.47 17.26
N HIS A 79 -17.35 -8.85 17.12
CA HIS A 79 -16.16 -9.11 17.91
C HIS A 79 -15.63 -7.85 18.63
N PRO A 80 -16.44 -7.22 19.51
CA PRO A 80 -16.06 -5.97 20.15
C PRO A 80 -14.81 -6.12 21.03
N GLY A 81 -13.90 -5.16 20.92
CA GLY A 81 -12.65 -5.13 21.68
C GLY A 81 -11.55 -6.05 21.13
N MET A 82 -11.80 -6.79 20.05
CA MET A 82 -10.76 -7.53 19.35
C MET A 82 -10.02 -6.61 18.38
N ASP A 83 -8.69 -6.74 18.34
CA ASP A 83 -7.89 -6.13 17.28
C ASP A 83 -8.17 -6.88 15.97
N GLY A 84 -8.68 -6.18 14.96
CA GLY A 84 -9.12 -6.79 13.71
C GLY A 84 -7.97 -7.42 12.94
N TYR A 85 -6.77 -6.86 13.05
CA TYR A 85 -5.58 -7.44 12.43
C TYR A 85 -5.20 -8.78 13.09
N CYS A 86 -5.27 -8.87 14.42
CA CYS A 86 -5.15 -10.13 15.15
C CYS A 86 -6.28 -11.12 14.81
N TYR A 87 -7.53 -10.63 14.70
CA TYR A 87 -8.69 -11.46 14.34
C TYR A 87 -8.51 -12.15 12.99
N PHE A 88 -8.02 -11.38 12.01
CA PHE A 88 -7.66 -11.87 10.70
C PHE A 88 -6.18 -12.26 10.62
N ASN A 89 -5.56 -12.80 11.67
CA ASN A 89 -4.23 -13.42 11.64
C ASN A 89 -3.16 -12.64 10.85
N TYR A 90 -3.00 -11.34 11.13
CA TYR A 90 -2.02 -10.47 10.46
C TYR A 90 -2.18 -10.40 8.93
N THR A 91 -3.42 -10.44 8.43
CA THR A 91 -3.69 -10.28 6.99
C THR A 91 -3.12 -8.96 6.49
N GLY A 92 -2.13 -9.02 5.61
CA GLY A 92 -1.45 -7.83 5.10
C GLY A 92 -0.27 -7.38 5.97
N PHE A 93 0.61 -8.34 6.28
CA PHE A 93 1.82 -8.24 7.12
C PHE A 93 2.72 -7.00 6.86
N TRP A 94 2.58 -6.31 5.72
CA TRP A 94 3.35 -5.11 5.31
C TRP A 94 3.33 -3.98 6.35
N VAL A 95 2.35 -4.00 7.26
CA VAL A 95 2.14 -2.95 8.26
C VAL A 95 1.74 -3.56 9.60
N ASN A 96 2.65 -4.31 10.22
CA ASN A 96 2.45 -4.82 11.57
C ASN A 96 3.06 -3.83 12.60
N PRO A 97 2.28 -3.29 13.56
CA PRO A 97 2.88 -2.63 14.72
C PRO A 97 3.67 -3.65 15.53
N LEU A 98 4.97 -3.74 15.24
CA LEU A 98 5.90 -4.52 16.04
C LEU A 98 5.92 -3.94 17.46
N ALA A 99 6.25 -4.80 18.44
CA ALA A 99 6.24 -4.47 19.86
C ALA A 99 7.11 -3.24 20.27
N GLY A 100 7.95 -2.70 19.37
CA GLY A 100 8.84 -1.56 19.59
C GLY A 100 8.22 -0.17 19.41
N GLY A 101 6.99 -0.04 18.90
CA GLY A 101 6.36 1.26 18.63
C GLY A 101 6.41 1.67 17.15
N PHE A 102 5.90 2.86 16.81
CA PHE A 102 5.70 3.26 15.42
C PHE A 102 7.01 3.56 14.67
N GLU A 103 7.96 4.25 15.32
CA GLU A 103 9.27 4.56 14.72
C GLU A 103 10.03 3.25 14.40
N ASP A 104 10.14 2.34 15.37
CA ASP A 104 10.78 1.03 15.17
C ASP A 104 10.07 0.20 14.10
N SER A 105 8.72 0.21 14.07
CA SER A 105 7.96 -0.52 13.06
C SER A 105 8.19 0.06 11.66
N ALA A 106 8.24 1.38 11.52
CA ALA A 106 8.54 2.05 10.27
C ALA A 106 9.96 1.74 9.78
N VAL A 107 10.96 1.78 10.66
CA VAL A 107 12.35 1.40 10.34
C VAL A 107 12.43 -0.05 9.85
N ASN A 108 11.79 -0.97 10.57
CA ASN A 108 11.78 -2.38 10.17
C ASN A 108 11.05 -2.60 8.84
N GLY A 109 9.94 -1.88 8.60
CA GLY A 109 9.23 -1.91 7.32
C GLY A 109 10.10 -1.42 6.17
N ILE A 110 10.80 -0.29 6.36
CA ILE A 110 11.76 0.24 5.39
C ILE A 110 12.85 -0.79 5.09
N LEU A 111 13.48 -1.37 6.11
CA LEU A 111 14.56 -2.34 5.91
C LEU A 111 14.07 -3.65 5.28
N GLY A 112 12.86 -4.09 5.61
CA GLY A 112 12.25 -5.30 5.07
C GLY A 112 11.86 -5.18 3.60
N LEU A 113 11.32 -4.02 3.19
CA LEU A 113 10.87 -3.76 1.81
C LEU A 113 12.00 -3.28 0.90
N ARG A 114 13.08 -2.71 1.44
CA ARG A 114 14.32 -2.37 0.70
C ARG A 114 15.16 -3.59 0.32
N ASP A 115 14.56 -4.74 0.02
CA ASP A 115 15.30 -5.95 -0.34
C ASP A 115 16.18 -5.78 -1.60
N GLY A 116 16.63 -6.88 -2.21
CA GLY A 116 17.48 -6.86 -3.42
C GLY A 116 16.95 -6.04 -4.62
N SER A 117 15.72 -5.54 -4.57
CA SER A 117 15.13 -4.63 -5.57
C SER A 117 15.47 -3.14 -5.38
N TYR A 118 16.01 -2.72 -4.22
CA TYR A 118 16.37 -1.31 -4.00
C TYR A 118 17.62 -0.91 -4.80
N LYS A 119 17.45 0.07 -5.70
CA LYS A 119 18.48 0.51 -6.66
C LYS A 119 19.47 1.52 -6.06
N GLY A 120 19.11 2.14 -4.95
CA GLY A 120 19.82 3.28 -4.37
C GLY A 120 19.03 4.58 -4.52
N LEU A 121 19.36 5.58 -3.70
CA LEU A 121 18.65 6.85 -3.65
C LEU A 121 18.76 7.62 -4.98
N ASN A 122 17.61 8.00 -5.56
CA ASN A 122 17.48 8.73 -6.82
C ASN A 122 18.17 8.04 -8.01
N THR A 123 18.22 6.70 -7.99
CA THR A 123 18.84 5.91 -9.06
C THR A 123 17.80 5.18 -9.91
N GLY A 124 16.57 5.08 -9.42
CA GLY A 124 15.43 4.57 -10.17
C GLY A 124 15.01 5.49 -11.31
N PRO A 125 14.10 5.05 -12.19
CA PRO A 125 13.48 5.94 -13.17
C PRO A 125 12.63 7.00 -12.45
N LEU A 126 12.68 8.23 -12.95
CA LEU A 126 11.80 9.31 -12.51
C LEU A 126 10.39 9.06 -13.09
N LEU A 127 9.44 8.75 -12.23
CA LEU A 127 8.03 8.66 -12.56
C LEU A 127 7.39 10.05 -12.51
N LYS A 128 6.43 10.27 -13.40
CA LYS A 128 5.60 11.47 -13.47
C LYS A 128 4.15 11.03 -13.52
N TYR A 129 3.42 11.22 -12.44
CA TYR A 129 1.99 10.92 -12.37
C TYR A 129 1.17 12.11 -12.88
N ASP A 130 0.12 11.81 -13.65
CA ASP A 130 -1.06 12.65 -13.82
C ASP A 130 -2.12 12.16 -12.82
N PHE A 131 -2.19 12.80 -11.66
CA PHE A 131 -3.02 12.40 -10.54
C PHE A 131 -4.09 13.44 -10.28
N GLU A 132 -5.32 13.17 -10.75
CA GLU A 132 -6.49 14.05 -10.62
C GLU A 132 -6.26 15.50 -11.05
N GLY A 133 -5.48 15.70 -12.13
CA GLY A 133 -5.14 17.00 -12.69
C GLY A 133 -3.89 17.65 -12.06
N GLU A 134 -3.27 16.99 -11.08
CA GLU A 134 -1.99 17.38 -10.52
C GLU A 134 -0.85 16.55 -11.10
N THR A 135 0.30 17.20 -11.28
CA THR A 135 1.51 16.47 -11.65
C THR A 135 2.34 16.20 -10.40
N VAL A 136 2.64 14.92 -10.16
CA VAL A 136 3.46 14.46 -9.03
C VAL A 136 4.68 13.70 -9.56
N TYR A 137 5.84 13.88 -8.95
CA TYR A 137 7.08 13.23 -9.37
C TYR A 137 7.66 12.36 -8.25
N THR A 138 8.23 11.21 -8.59
CA THR A 138 9.06 10.43 -7.65
C THR A 138 10.10 9.59 -8.39
N TYR A 139 11.21 9.27 -7.73
CA TYR A 139 12.14 8.26 -8.22
C TYR A 139 11.70 6.88 -7.75
N MET A 140 11.45 5.95 -8.68
CA MET A 140 11.14 4.55 -8.35
C MET A 140 12.42 3.78 -7.97
N ASP A 141 13.00 4.15 -6.84
CA ASP A 141 14.24 3.54 -6.32
C ASP A 141 14.01 2.09 -5.84
N ALA A 142 12.76 1.73 -5.55
CA ALA A 142 12.29 0.36 -5.40
C ALA A 142 10.91 0.21 -6.08
N PRO A 143 10.52 -1.00 -6.53
CA PRO A 143 9.26 -1.20 -7.25
C PRO A 143 8.03 -0.71 -6.48
N HIS A 144 7.98 -0.95 -5.17
CA HIS A 144 6.85 -0.57 -4.30
C HIS A 144 6.69 0.94 -4.13
N TYR A 145 7.74 1.75 -4.37
CA TYR A 145 7.65 3.21 -4.31
C TYR A 145 6.68 3.77 -5.35
N SER A 146 6.51 3.09 -6.48
CA SER A 146 5.52 3.51 -7.50
C SER A 146 4.12 3.64 -6.91
N PHE A 147 3.72 2.71 -6.05
CA PHE A 147 2.44 2.73 -5.36
C PHE A 147 2.49 3.54 -4.06
N ASP A 148 3.45 3.24 -3.17
CA ASP A 148 3.48 3.81 -1.82
C ASP A 148 3.68 5.33 -1.81
N ASP A 149 4.42 5.88 -2.78
CA ASP A 149 4.69 7.32 -2.83
C ASP A 149 3.43 8.11 -3.13
N LEU A 150 2.74 7.75 -4.22
CA LEU A 150 1.52 8.43 -4.61
C LEU A 150 0.40 8.17 -3.59
N TYR A 151 0.38 6.99 -2.99
CA TYR A 151 -0.51 6.65 -1.87
C TYR A 151 -0.29 7.56 -0.66
N GLY A 152 0.95 7.70 -0.20
CA GLY A 152 1.30 8.59 0.92
C GLY A 152 1.02 10.06 0.62
N TYR A 153 1.34 10.50 -0.61
CA TYR A 153 1.01 11.85 -1.09
C TYR A 153 -0.50 12.12 -1.04
N SER A 154 -1.28 11.19 -1.60
CA SER A 154 -2.73 11.27 -1.71
C SER A 154 -3.43 11.40 -0.37
N LEU A 155 -2.89 10.75 0.67
CA LEU A 155 -3.47 10.76 2.02
C LEU A 155 -2.93 11.87 2.92
N GLY A 156 -1.89 12.60 2.49
CA GLY A 156 -1.24 13.61 3.32
C GLY A 156 -0.34 13.00 4.39
N PHE A 157 0.25 11.83 4.13
CA PHE A 157 1.06 11.09 5.10
C PHE A 157 2.56 11.28 4.94
N LEU A 158 3.03 11.97 3.90
CA LEU A 158 4.44 12.31 3.74
C LEU A 158 4.87 13.38 4.74
N GLN A 159 6.18 13.46 5.06
CA GLN A 159 6.69 14.61 5.81
C GLN A 159 6.42 15.90 5.02
N GLY A 160 6.13 16.98 5.73
CA GLY A 160 5.77 18.27 5.13
C GLY A 160 4.29 18.41 4.75
N GLN A 161 3.48 17.35 4.93
CA GLN A 161 2.02 17.40 4.74
C GLN A 161 1.22 17.52 6.05
N GLY A 162 1.90 17.90 7.15
CA GLY A 162 1.27 18.14 8.46
C GLY A 162 1.51 17.07 9.52
N LEU A 163 2.28 16.02 9.19
CA LEU A 163 2.77 15.03 10.15
C LEU A 163 4.25 15.27 10.46
N ASP A 164 4.58 15.42 11.75
CA ASP A 164 5.96 15.49 12.24
C ASP A 164 6.44 14.07 12.61
N PRO A 165 7.52 13.56 12.01
CA PRO A 165 8.03 12.22 12.28
C PRO A 165 8.42 11.99 13.75
N HIS A 166 8.80 13.03 14.50
CA HIS A 166 9.13 12.88 15.92
C HIS A 166 7.92 12.47 16.77
N TRP A 167 6.70 12.69 16.29
CA TRP A 167 5.48 12.28 16.99
C TRP A 167 5.31 10.76 17.04
N MET A 168 5.98 9.99 16.18
CA MET A 168 5.95 8.52 16.19
C MET A 168 6.47 7.91 17.51
N GLN A 169 7.28 8.66 18.28
CA GLN A 169 7.77 8.25 19.60
C GLN A 169 6.67 8.26 20.66
N ASN A 170 5.60 9.04 20.45
CA ASN A 170 4.44 9.07 21.32
C ASN A 170 3.32 8.20 20.70
N LYS A 171 3.29 6.92 21.10
CA LYS A 171 2.31 5.95 20.60
C LYS A 171 0.86 6.44 20.71
N THR A 172 0.48 7.00 21.86
CA THR A 172 -0.91 7.47 22.06
C THR A 172 -1.24 8.59 21.09
N HIS A 173 -0.37 9.60 20.97
CA HIS A 173 -0.60 10.71 20.07
C HIS A 173 -0.68 10.26 18.59
N TRP A 174 0.18 9.32 18.18
CA TRP A 174 0.16 8.82 16.81
C TRP A 174 -1.10 7.99 16.50
N VAL A 175 -1.62 7.23 17.47
CA VAL A 175 -2.91 6.55 17.34
C VAL A 175 -4.05 7.57 17.19
N GLU A 176 -4.06 8.65 17.97
CA GLU A 176 -5.06 9.72 17.85
C GLU A 176 -5.03 10.39 16.47
N LEU A 177 -3.84 10.62 15.90
CA LEU A 177 -3.68 11.14 14.54
C LEU A 177 -4.24 10.17 13.50
N SER A 178 -4.04 8.86 13.70
CA SER A 178 -4.61 7.84 12.83
C SER A 178 -6.13 7.80 12.90
N GLU A 179 -6.71 7.82 14.10
CA GLU A 179 -8.16 7.89 14.30
C GLU A 179 -8.77 9.13 13.61
N GLN A 180 -8.12 10.29 13.73
CA GLN A 180 -8.55 11.51 13.05
C GLN A 180 -8.48 11.37 11.53
N ALA A 181 -7.41 10.77 10.98
CA ALA A 181 -7.30 10.52 9.55
C ALA A 181 -8.40 9.58 9.04
N CYS A 182 -8.65 8.48 9.76
CA CYS A 182 -9.71 7.51 9.47
C CYS A 182 -11.10 8.16 9.51
N THR A 183 -11.36 9.03 10.50
CA THR A 183 -12.63 9.78 10.60
C THR A 183 -12.81 10.70 9.39
N ARG A 184 -11.80 11.51 9.05
CA ARG A 184 -11.86 12.40 7.87
C ARG A 184 -12.08 11.64 6.56
N ILE A 185 -11.44 10.48 6.41
CA ILE A 185 -11.60 9.63 5.23
C ILE A 185 -13.06 9.16 5.12
N GLN A 186 -13.64 8.63 6.20
CA GLN A 186 -15.02 8.16 6.18
C GLN A 186 -16.01 9.30 5.96
N GLU A 187 -15.81 10.45 6.60
CA GLU A 187 -16.65 11.63 6.41
C GLU A 187 -16.61 12.13 4.96
N LYS A 188 -15.42 12.14 4.34
CA LYS A 188 -15.24 12.63 2.97
C LYS A 188 -15.88 11.70 1.93
N TYR A 189 -15.64 10.39 2.03
CA TYR A 189 -16.02 9.44 0.98
C TYR A 189 -17.28 8.64 1.28
N ASN A 190 -17.72 8.61 2.54
CA ASN A 190 -18.91 7.91 3.00
C ASN A 190 -18.98 6.47 2.45
N PHE A 191 -17.90 5.70 2.67
CA PHE A 191 -17.82 4.33 2.17
C PHE A 191 -18.96 3.50 2.72
N GLN A 192 -19.63 2.77 1.84
CA GLN A 192 -20.65 1.81 2.24
C GLN A 192 -19.98 0.54 2.74
N LYS A 193 -20.60 -0.15 3.69
CA LYS A 193 -20.00 -1.33 4.31
C LYS A 193 -19.73 -2.45 3.30
N GLU A 194 -20.55 -2.53 2.25
CA GLU A 194 -20.41 -3.49 1.15
C GLU A 194 -19.13 -3.25 0.32
N GLU A 195 -18.52 -2.08 0.41
CA GLU A 195 -17.23 -1.78 -0.23
C GLU A 195 -16.02 -2.18 0.64
N LEU A 196 -16.26 -2.53 1.90
CA LEU A 196 -15.26 -2.69 2.94
C LEU A 196 -15.10 -4.17 3.28
N VAL A 197 -14.83 -4.99 2.25
CA VAL A 197 -14.63 -6.44 2.36
C VAL A 197 -13.13 -6.75 2.31
N LEU A 198 -12.64 -7.55 3.26
CA LEU A 198 -11.21 -7.80 3.41
C LEU A 198 -10.62 -8.58 2.23
N ALA A 199 -11.33 -9.58 1.71
CA ALA A 199 -10.89 -10.33 0.54
C ALA A 199 -10.69 -9.42 -0.68
N ASP A 200 -11.67 -8.54 -0.95
CA ASP A 200 -11.58 -7.57 -2.04
C ASP A 200 -10.40 -6.61 -1.86
N TRP A 201 -10.17 -6.14 -0.63
CA TRP A 201 -9.03 -5.29 -0.30
C TRP A 201 -7.68 -5.95 -0.59
N LEU A 202 -7.52 -7.23 -0.25
CA LEU A 202 -6.28 -7.96 -0.49
C LEU A 202 -6.01 -8.16 -1.97
N ASP A 203 -7.07 -8.49 -2.71
CA ASP A 203 -6.97 -8.74 -4.14
C ASP A 203 -6.85 -7.42 -4.94
N ASP A 204 -7.33 -6.31 -4.39
CA ASP A 204 -7.23 -4.96 -4.98
C ASP A 204 -5.79 -4.43 -4.99
N ASN A 205 -4.83 -4.94 -4.21
CA ASN A 205 -3.47 -4.38 -4.16
C ASN A 205 -2.80 -4.30 -5.54
N GLN A 206 -2.89 -5.37 -6.33
CA GLN A 206 -2.34 -5.36 -7.71
C GLN A 206 -3.13 -4.45 -8.63
N VAL A 207 -4.44 -4.35 -8.42
CA VAL A 207 -5.33 -3.46 -9.20
C VAL A 207 -4.94 -2.01 -8.96
N LEU A 208 -4.75 -1.62 -7.70
CA LEU A 208 -4.35 -0.26 -7.33
C LEU A 208 -2.94 0.05 -7.85
N ALA A 209 -2.00 -0.90 -7.78
CA ALA A 209 -0.67 -0.74 -8.38
C ALA A 209 -0.76 -0.50 -9.90
N ALA A 210 -1.59 -1.27 -10.61
CA ALA A 210 -1.83 -1.08 -12.04
C ALA A 210 -2.43 0.30 -12.35
N GLN A 211 -3.39 0.75 -11.55
CA GLN A 211 -4.01 2.08 -11.69
C GLN A 211 -3.02 3.21 -11.39
N THR A 212 -2.12 3.04 -10.43
CA THR A 212 -1.06 4.00 -10.12
C THR A 212 -0.03 4.10 -11.25
N LEU A 213 0.40 2.96 -11.78
CA LEU A 213 1.33 2.91 -12.92
C LEU A 213 0.68 3.46 -14.20
N CYS A 214 -0.63 3.23 -14.38
CA CYS A 214 -1.42 3.88 -15.42
C CYS A 214 -1.33 5.41 -15.32
N SER A 215 -1.51 5.99 -14.11
CA SER A 215 -1.35 7.43 -13.91
C SER A 215 0.06 7.94 -14.24
N ALA A 216 1.09 7.08 -14.25
CA ALA A 216 2.45 7.42 -14.68
C ALA A 216 2.75 7.14 -16.17
N GLY A 217 1.77 6.66 -16.95
CA GLY A 217 1.97 6.26 -18.34
C GLY A 217 2.91 5.05 -18.49
N VAL A 218 2.95 4.17 -17.49
CA VAL A 218 3.79 2.97 -17.47
C VAL A 218 3.05 1.79 -18.13
N ASP A 219 3.77 1.01 -18.95
CA ASP A 219 3.22 -0.18 -19.62
C ASP A 219 3.08 -1.36 -18.65
N CYS A 220 1.84 -1.71 -18.33
CA CYS A 220 1.45 -2.80 -17.45
C CYS A 220 0.99 -4.05 -18.22
N THR A 221 1.33 -4.19 -19.51
CA THR A 221 0.89 -5.32 -20.34
C THR A 221 1.30 -6.68 -19.79
N ALA A 222 2.42 -6.75 -19.06
CA ALA A 222 2.92 -7.96 -18.41
C ALA A 222 2.06 -8.44 -17.22
N MET A 223 1.20 -7.59 -16.65
CA MET A 223 0.34 -7.98 -15.52
C MET A 223 -0.70 -9.04 -15.90
N ARG A 224 -1.16 -9.78 -14.88
CA ARG A 224 -2.19 -10.81 -15.02
C ARG A 224 -3.47 -10.25 -15.66
N ALA A 225 -4.15 -11.06 -16.46
CA ALA A 225 -5.28 -10.60 -17.27
C ALA A 225 -6.48 -10.15 -16.43
N ASP A 226 -6.74 -10.82 -15.32
CA ASP A 226 -7.80 -10.48 -14.34
C ASP A 226 -7.52 -9.13 -13.66
N VAL A 227 -6.27 -8.86 -13.30
CA VAL A 227 -5.84 -7.57 -12.72
C VAL A 227 -6.04 -6.44 -13.72
N LYS A 228 -5.57 -6.61 -14.96
CA LYS A 228 -5.75 -5.60 -16.02
C LYS A 228 -7.23 -5.33 -16.30
N ALA A 229 -8.05 -6.38 -16.35
CA ALA A 229 -9.48 -6.22 -16.55
C ALA A 229 -10.14 -5.43 -15.41
N LYS A 230 -9.80 -5.74 -14.15
CA LYS A 230 -10.35 -5.06 -12.97
C LYS A 230 -9.82 -3.62 -12.80
N ALA A 231 -8.59 -3.37 -13.22
CA ALA A 231 -7.99 -2.04 -13.27
C ALA A 231 -8.46 -1.19 -14.46
N GLU A 232 -9.30 -1.76 -15.35
CA GLU A 232 -9.74 -1.11 -16.59
C GLU A 232 -8.53 -0.67 -17.45
N TYR A 233 -7.49 -1.51 -17.50
CA TYR A 233 -6.25 -1.26 -18.24
C TYR A 233 -6.30 -1.83 -19.66
N HIS A 234 -6.10 -0.98 -20.67
CA HIS A 234 -6.00 -1.38 -22.08
C HIS A 234 -4.64 -1.01 -22.71
N SER A 235 -4.12 0.18 -22.41
CA SER A 235 -2.78 0.64 -22.79
C SER A 235 -2.33 1.75 -21.83
N PRO A 236 -1.06 2.20 -21.85
CA PRO A 236 -0.61 3.31 -21.01
C PRO A 236 -1.42 4.61 -21.17
N GLU A 237 -1.97 4.86 -22.37
CA GLU A 237 -2.78 6.03 -22.69
C GLU A 237 -4.29 5.78 -22.58
N ASN A 238 -4.70 4.53 -22.37
CA ASN A 238 -6.10 4.11 -22.27
C ASN A 238 -6.25 3.14 -21.10
N CYS A 239 -6.25 3.72 -19.91
CA CYS A 239 -6.44 3.00 -18.66
C CYS A 239 -7.07 3.94 -17.63
N LYS A 240 -7.67 3.36 -16.58
CA LYS A 240 -8.21 4.14 -15.47
C LYS A 240 -7.09 4.46 -14.47
N GLY A 241 -6.78 5.75 -14.34
CA GLY A 241 -5.86 6.23 -13.31
C GLY A 241 -6.43 6.05 -11.90
N ILE A 242 -5.53 5.90 -10.94
CA ILE A 242 -5.88 5.85 -9.50
C ILE A 242 -6.40 7.22 -9.03
N THR A 243 -7.35 7.25 -8.08
CA THR A 243 -7.83 8.51 -7.46
C THR A 243 -7.60 8.52 -5.96
N HIS A 244 -7.78 9.69 -5.34
CA HIS A 244 -7.80 9.82 -3.89
C HIS A 244 -8.84 8.89 -3.22
N ARG A 245 -9.94 8.55 -3.90
CA ARG A 245 -10.97 7.66 -3.33
C ARG A 245 -10.48 6.23 -3.20
N GLU A 246 -9.82 5.66 -4.21
CA GLU A 246 -9.34 4.28 -4.14
C GLU A 246 -8.23 4.13 -3.09
N PHE A 247 -7.29 5.07 -3.04
CA PHE A 247 -6.28 5.09 -1.98
C PHE A 247 -6.90 5.25 -0.59
N ALA A 248 -7.89 6.13 -0.44
CA ALA A 248 -8.60 6.29 0.83
C ALA A 248 -9.37 5.02 1.24
N LYS A 249 -10.01 4.31 0.29
CA LYS A 249 -10.66 3.02 0.55
C LYS A 249 -9.64 1.99 1.05
N HIS A 250 -8.50 1.90 0.36
CA HIS A 250 -7.42 0.99 0.72
C HIS A 250 -6.89 1.25 2.13
N HIS A 251 -6.70 2.52 2.52
CA HIS A 251 -6.30 2.86 3.88
C HIS A 251 -7.42 2.63 4.91
N TYR A 252 -8.67 2.96 4.56
CA TYR A 252 -9.78 2.91 5.50
C TYR A 252 -10.07 1.50 6.01
N ILE A 253 -9.84 0.47 5.19
CA ILE A 253 -9.96 -0.91 5.66
C ILE A 253 -8.94 -1.19 6.78
N LYS A 254 -7.72 -0.65 6.72
CA LYS A 254 -6.74 -0.73 7.82
C LYS A 254 -7.25 -0.06 9.09
N CYS A 255 -7.99 1.06 8.97
CA CYS A 255 -8.64 1.72 10.10
C CYS A 255 -9.64 0.81 10.82
N LEU A 256 -10.47 0.08 10.06
CA LEU A 256 -11.47 -0.85 10.59
C LEU A 256 -10.81 -2.04 11.30
N LEU A 257 -9.61 -2.42 10.88
CA LEU A 257 -8.82 -3.46 11.53
C LEU A 257 -8.09 -2.98 12.78
N GLY A 258 -8.10 -1.67 13.06
CA GLY A 258 -7.57 -1.06 14.28
C GLY A 258 -6.64 0.12 13.99
N TYR A 259 -6.77 1.20 14.76
CA TYR A 259 -6.01 2.44 14.55
C TYR A 259 -4.50 2.30 14.76
N THR A 260 -4.05 1.29 15.49
CA THR A 260 -2.62 1.01 15.58
C THR A 260 -2.10 0.49 14.24
N ASN A 261 -2.90 -0.25 13.48
CA ASN A 261 -2.50 -0.80 12.17
C ASN A 261 -2.46 0.29 11.10
N SER A 262 -3.50 1.11 10.99
CA SER A 262 -3.47 2.30 10.12
C SER A 262 -2.38 3.29 10.54
N GLY A 263 -2.13 3.45 11.84
CA GLY A 263 -1.04 4.31 12.35
C GLY A 263 0.34 3.83 11.92
N SER A 264 0.57 2.52 11.86
CA SER A 264 1.83 1.96 11.37
C SER A 264 2.04 2.24 9.88
N ASP A 265 0.98 2.29 9.08
CA ASP A 265 1.04 2.60 7.64
C ASP A 265 1.46 4.06 7.46
N MET A 266 0.81 4.95 8.23
CA MET A 266 1.16 6.37 8.30
C MET A 266 2.62 6.57 8.73
N ALA A 267 3.08 5.83 9.73
CA ALA A 267 4.45 5.90 10.24
C ALA A 267 5.47 5.48 9.17
N TYR A 268 5.23 4.36 8.49
CA TYR A 268 6.09 3.87 7.41
C TYR A 268 6.22 4.90 6.27
N LEU A 269 5.09 5.43 5.78
CA LEU A 269 5.06 6.43 4.71
C LEU A 269 5.77 7.73 5.12
N ASN A 270 5.51 8.20 6.35
CA ASN A 270 6.12 9.42 6.87
C ASN A 270 7.63 9.26 7.11
N ALA A 271 8.08 8.13 7.67
CA ALA A 271 9.49 7.92 7.99
C ALA A 271 10.36 7.85 6.72
N ARG A 272 9.84 7.29 5.62
CA ARG A 272 10.65 7.04 4.41
C ARG A 272 10.71 8.22 3.43
N SER A 273 9.69 9.10 3.44
CA SER A 273 9.47 10.05 2.35
C SER A 273 8.87 11.38 2.76
N CYS A 274 9.09 12.40 1.94
CA CYS A 274 8.67 13.78 2.17
C CYS A 274 8.16 14.43 0.89
N LEU A 275 7.23 15.38 1.04
CA LEU A 275 6.82 16.24 -0.06
C LEU A 275 7.79 17.43 -0.17
N LEU A 276 8.45 17.53 -1.33
CA LEU A 276 9.36 18.62 -1.69
C LEU A 276 8.65 19.61 -2.63
N GLU A 277 9.32 20.74 -2.89
CA GLU A 277 8.83 21.76 -3.82
C GLU A 277 8.54 21.18 -5.21
N GLY A 278 7.47 21.68 -5.85
CA GLY A 278 7.09 21.25 -7.20
C GLY A 278 6.41 19.89 -7.26
N ASN A 279 5.74 19.46 -6.18
CA ASN A 279 5.06 18.16 -6.06
C ASN A 279 5.99 16.96 -6.32
N ARG A 280 7.26 17.08 -5.89
CA ARG A 280 8.21 15.96 -5.94
C ARG A 280 8.24 15.26 -4.59
N ILE A 281 8.13 13.95 -4.61
CA ILE A 281 8.33 13.09 -3.45
C ILE A 281 9.82 12.78 -3.38
N GLY A 282 10.42 13.09 -2.23
CA GLY A 282 11.82 12.78 -1.92
C GLY A 282 11.92 11.62 -0.94
N HIS A 283 13.08 10.98 -0.90
CA HIS A 283 13.35 9.84 -0.02
C HIS A 283 14.53 10.13 0.92
N PHE A 284 14.40 9.63 2.16
CA PHE A 284 15.51 9.54 3.11
C PHE A 284 16.32 10.84 3.29
N SER A 285 17.58 10.88 2.85
CA SER A 285 18.46 12.04 3.01
C SER A 285 18.02 13.27 2.20
N GLU A 286 17.01 13.15 1.35
CA GLU A 286 16.33 14.31 0.76
C GLU A 286 15.34 14.97 1.73
N CYS A 287 14.95 14.25 2.78
CA CYS A 287 13.92 14.67 3.74
C CYS A 287 14.53 15.28 5.01
N PRO A 288 13.81 16.19 5.68
CA PRO A 288 14.28 16.81 6.93
C PRO A 288 14.56 15.78 8.04
N TYR A 289 13.76 14.71 8.09
CA TYR A 289 14.00 13.57 8.94
C TYR A 289 14.30 12.35 8.07
N SER A 290 15.39 11.67 8.40
CA SER A 290 15.72 10.35 7.87
C SER A 290 15.95 9.42 9.05
N PRO A 291 15.26 8.28 9.13
CA PRO A 291 15.55 7.29 10.16
C PRO A 291 16.99 6.79 10.03
N PRO A 292 17.60 6.26 11.11
CA PRO A 292 18.97 5.76 11.12
C PRO A 292 19.08 4.41 10.40
N VAL A 293 18.84 4.41 9.09
CA VAL A 293 19.02 3.25 8.19
C VAL A 293 20.28 3.46 7.35
N SER A 294 21.10 2.43 7.18
CA SER A 294 22.26 2.48 6.29
C SER A 294 21.82 2.38 4.82
N PHE A 295 22.47 3.13 3.93
CA PHE A 295 22.23 3.14 2.48
C PHE A 295 23.35 2.44 1.74
#